data_AF-U3GEW5-F1
#
_entry.id   AF-U3GEW5-F1
#
_cell.length_a   1.000
_cell.length_b   1.000
_cell.length_c   1.000
_cell.angle_alpha   90.00
_cell.angle_beta   90.00
_cell.angle_gamma   90.00
#
_symmetry.space_group_name_H-M   'P 1'
#
loop_
_entity.id
_entity.type
_entity.pdbx_description
1 polymer ?
#
loop_
_entity_poly.entity_id
_entity_poly.type
_entity_poly.pdbx_seq_one_letter_code
_entity_poly.pdbx_strand_id
1 'polypeptide(L)'
;MPEHMNVAIVLERATSPADRLTTISALAAAFARFFGEPQEVFRINYVTGASECEAWSTAPRLLEEQPGEHELLFVYGNRVAPLDGARSSIHTESNGMRASFVVSLPVPLNLPLAQLEPHLLHAAEAISRAADTFAIAAGWELELDVDLQPQDIVRGSFTDFPLCRWLAGPTPLFSGAPIGFAGVGRSDGITLLRRI
;
A
#
# COMPACT_ATOMS: atom_id res chain seq x y z
N MET A 1 -18.64 3.80 -9.78
CA MET A 1 -18.64 3.03 -8.51
C MET A 1 -17.18 2.74 -8.18
N PRO A 2 -16.76 2.68 -6.91
CA PRO A 2 -15.38 2.32 -6.58
C PRO A 2 -15.06 0.94 -7.18
N GLU A 3 -13.90 0.84 -7.82
CA GLU A 3 -13.43 -0.31 -8.59
C GLU A 3 -12.35 -1.08 -7.81
N HIS A 4 -11.62 -0.40 -6.90
CA HIS A 4 -10.50 -0.96 -6.16
C HIS A 4 -10.58 -0.70 -4.66
N MET A 5 -10.17 -1.70 -3.88
CA MET A 5 -9.72 -1.50 -2.50
C MET A 5 -8.25 -1.15 -2.55
N ASN A 6 -7.91 0.08 -2.18
CA ASN A 6 -6.52 0.50 -2.06
C ASN A 6 -6.04 0.31 -0.63
N VAL A 7 -4.83 -0.23 -0.50
CA VAL A 7 -4.07 -0.29 0.74
C VAL A 7 -2.91 0.69 0.59
N ALA A 8 -3.08 1.89 1.12
CA ALA A 8 -2.09 2.94 1.11
C ALA A 8 -1.19 2.83 2.34
N ILE A 9 0.11 2.87 2.12
CA ILE A 9 1.14 2.68 3.13
C ILE A 9 2.08 3.88 3.02
N VAL A 10 2.31 4.57 4.14
CA VAL A 10 3.24 5.71 4.19
C VAL A 10 4.31 5.43 5.23
N LEU A 11 5.57 5.59 4.83
CA LEU A 11 6.75 5.41 5.66
C LEU A 11 7.32 6.79 6.03
N GLU A 12 7.82 6.93 7.26
CA GLU A 12 8.42 8.18 7.72
C GLU A 12 9.75 8.52 7.00
N ARG A 13 10.36 7.52 6.35
CA ARG A 13 11.60 7.67 5.59
C ARG A 13 11.47 7.16 4.15
N ALA A 14 12.23 7.76 3.24
CA ALA A 14 12.41 7.24 1.89
C ALA A 14 13.07 5.86 1.92
N THR A 15 12.74 5.03 0.95
CA THR A 15 13.32 3.70 0.77
C THR A 15 14.54 3.78 -0.13
N SER A 16 15.60 3.06 0.22
CA SER A 16 16.65 2.80 -0.75
C SER A 16 16.12 1.91 -1.88
N PRO A 17 16.80 1.87 -3.04
CA PRO A 17 16.55 0.88 -4.10
C PRO A 17 16.30 -0.56 -3.60
N ALA A 18 17.17 -1.06 -2.72
CA ALA A 18 17.07 -2.40 -2.15
C ALA A 18 15.84 -2.52 -1.25
N ASP A 19 15.58 -1.53 -0.39
CA ASP A 19 14.41 -1.52 0.50
C ASP A 19 13.10 -1.47 -0.29
N ARG A 20 13.08 -0.77 -1.44
CA ARG A 20 11.91 -0.70 -2.33
C ARG A 20 11.57 -2.08 -2.89
N LEU A 21 12.55 -2.77 -3.48
CA LEU A 21 12.34 -4.12 -4.02
C LEU A 21 11.89 -5.09 -2.93
N THR A 22 12.53 -5.06 -1.75
CA THR A 22 12.15 -5.90 -0.62
C THR A 22 10.73 -5.58 -0.13
N THR A 23 10.37 -4.30 -0.04
CA THR A 23 9.04 -3.85 0.39
C THR A 23 7.97 -4.29 -0.60
N ILE A 24 8.15 -4.03 -1.90
CA ILE A 24 7.22 -4.44 -2.96
C ILE A 24 7.03 -5.97 -2.94
N SER A 25 8.12 -6.73 -2.85
CA SER A 25 8.05 -8.20 -2.82
C SER A 25 7.27 -8.70 -1.60
N ALA A 26 7.48 -8.09 -0.43
CA ALA A 26 6.78 -8.46 0.79
C ALA A 26 5.29 -8.08 0.75
N LEU A 27 4.94 -6.93 0.17
CA LEU A 27 3.55 -6.53 -0.07
C LEU A 27 2.86 -7.46 -1.06
N ALA A 28 3.51 -7.80 -2.18
CA ALA A 28 2.99 -8.76 -3.14
C ALA A 28 2.71 -10.12 -2.47
N ALA A 29 3.60 -10.58 -1.59
CA ALA A 29 3.41 -11.81 -0.82
C ALA A 29 2.25 -11.70 0.18
N ALA A 30 2.14 -10.59 0.92
CA ALA A 30 1.06 -10.37 1.89
C ALA A 30 -0.33 -10.38 1.22
N PHE A 31 -0.41 -9.87 -0.01
CA PHE A 31 -1.64 -9.80 -0.80
C PHE A 31 -1.72 -10.84 -1.93
N ALA A 32 -0.90 -11.89 -1.92
CA ALA A 32 -0.78 -12.86 -3.03
C ALA A 32 -2.13 -13.48 -3.47
N ARG A 33 -3.09 -13.61 -2.53
CA ARG A 33 -4.46 -14.06 -2.83
C ARG A 33 -5.18 -13.19 -3.88
N PHE A 34 -4.90 -11.90 -3.90
CA PHE A 34 -5.53 -10.89 -4.76
C PHE A 34 -4.57 -10.37 -5.83
N PHE A 35 -3.29 -10.25 -5.49
CA PHE A 35 -2.24 -9.73 -6.36
C PHE A 35 -1.68 -10.81 -7.29
N GLY A 36 -1.68 -12.08 -6.88
CA GLY A 36 -0.96 -13.14 -7.58
C GLY A 36 0.56 -12.99 -7.43
N GLU A 37 1.31 -13.44 -8.43
CA GLU A 37 2.77 -13.26 -8.47
C GLU A 37 3.10 -12.00 -9.28
N PRO A 38 4.12 -11.20 -8.89
CA PRO A 38 4.63 -10.10 -9.72
C PRO A 38 5.03 -10.58 -11.11
N GLN A 39 4.67 -9.84 -12.16
CA GLN A 39 4.98 -10.20 -13.55
C GLN A 39 5.80 -9.16 -14.28
N GLU A 40 5.49 -7.88 -14.06
CA GLU A 40 6.01 -6.79 -14.85
C GLU A 40 6.09 -5.51 -14.02
N VAL A 41 7.09 -4.68 -14.33
CA VAL A 41 7.28 -3.36 -13.76
C VAL A 41 7.19 -2.34 -14.87
N PHE A 42 6.33 -1.35 -14.67
CA PHE A 42 6.13 -0.23 -15.56
C PHE A 42 6.66 1.04 -14.90
N ARG A 43 7.43 1.81 -15.66
CA ARG A 43 7.67 3.22 -15.38
C ARG A 43 6.84 4.04 -16.36
N ILE A 44 5.97 4.88 -15.85
CA ILE A 44 5.06 5.68 -16.67
C ILE A 44 5.31 7.16 -16.39
N ASN A 45 5.65 7.91 -17.43
CA ASN A 45 5.67 9.36 -17.35
C ASN A 45 4.24 9.90 -17.58
N TYR A 46 3.60 10.44 -16.54
CA TYR A 46 2.19 10.86 -16.62
C TYR A 46 1.99 12.17 -17.40
N VAL A 47 3.06 12.92 -17.68
CA VAL A 47 3.00 14.14 -18.49
C VAL A 47 3.09 13.81 -19.98
N THR A 48 4.02 12.94 -20.37
CA THR A 48 4.26 12.60 -21.78
C THR A 48 3.49 11.37 -22.26
N GLY A 49 3.00 10.54 -21.33
CA GLY A 49 2.39 9.25 -21.61
C GLY A 49 3.39 8.17 -22.01
N ALA A 50 4.70 8.46 -22.02
CA ALA A 50 5.72 7.46 -22.32
C ALA A 50 5.77 6.38 -21.23
N SER A 51 5.94 5.13 -21.62
CA SER A 51 6.09 4.02 -20.71
C SER A 51 7.26 3.12 -21.06
N GLU A 52 7.96 2.68 -20.03
CA GLU A 52 8.99 1.64 -20.08
C GLU A 52 8.49 0.44 -19.28
N CYS A 53 8.65 -0.76 -19.82
CA CYS A 53 8.16 -1.99 -19.21
C CYS A 53 9.26 -3.05 -19.19
N GLU A 54 9.42 -3.71 -18.05
CA GLU A 54 10.28 -4.88 -17.89
C GLU A 54 9.55 -6.04 -17.22
N ALA A 55 9.97 -7.27 -17.55
CA ALA A 55 9.53 -8.45 -16.82
C ALA A 55 10.08 -8.42 -15.38
N TRP A 56 9.37 -9.03 -14.43
CA TRP A 56 9.77 -9.09 -13.02
C TRP A 56 11.15 -9.70 -12.82
N SER A 57 11.53 -10.69 -13.64
CA SER A 57 12.86 -11.31 -13.60
C SER A 57 14.01 -10.35 -13.94
N THR A 58 13.73 -9.28 -14.67
CA THR A 58 14.69 -8.23 -15.05
C THR A 58 14.46 -6.90 -14.33
N ALA A 59 13.37 -6.81 -13.56
CA ALA A 59 12.91 -5.60 -12.89
C ALA A 59 13.85 -4.95 -11.86
N PRO A 60 14.88 -5.61 -11.28
CA PRO A 60 15.81 -4.93 -10.38
C PRO A 60 16.34 -3.63 -10.97
N ARG A 61 16.63 -3.57 -12.28
CA ARG A 61 17.09 -2.34 -12.93
C ARG A 61 16.08 -1.19 -12.80
N LEU A 62 14.83 -1.39 -13.22
CA LEU A 62 13.81 -0.34 -13.15
C LEU A 62 13.44 0.06 -11.72
N LEU A 63 13.49 -0.89 -10.78
CA LEU A 63 13.16 -0.64 -9.38
C LEU A 63 14.30 0.04 -8.63
N GLU A 64 15.55 -0.17 -9.05
CA GLU A 64 16.73 0.46 -8.45
C GLU A 64 16.89 1.93 -8.83
N GLU A 65 16.43 2.28 -10.02
CA GLU A 65 16.43 3.65 -10.49
C GLU A 65 15.34 4.46 -9.77
N GLN A 66 15.70 5.68 -9.32
CA GLN A 66 14.73 6.62 -8.78
C GLN A 66 13.84 7.11 -9.93
N PRO A 67 12.49 7.04 -9.81
CA PRO A 67 11.61 7.66 -10.79
C PRO A 67 11.92 9.15 -10.93
N GLY A 68 11.87 9.67 -12.15
CA GLY A 68 11.88 11.10 -12.37
C GLY A 68 10.66 11.79 -11.73
N GLU A 69 10.71 13.12 -11.65
CA GLU A 69 9.66 13.96 -11.05
C GLU A 69 8.24 13.70 -11.59
N HIS A 70 8.15 13.27 -12.85
CA HIS A 70 6.88 12.98 -13.53
C HIS A 70 6.65 11.50 -13.79
N GLU A 71 7.39 10.62 -13.13
CA GLU A 71 7.34 9.18 -13.38
C GLU A 71 6.79 8.43 -12.17
N LEU A 72 5.89 7.49 -12.45
CA LEU A 72 5.36 6.56 -11.45
C LEU A 72 5.84 5.15 -11.77
N LEU A 73 6.19 4.40 -10.74
CA LEU A 73 6.50 2.97 -10.85
C LEU A 73 5.30 2.14 -10.43
N PHE A 74 4.87 1.25 -11.32
CA PHE A 74 3.82 0.27 -11.08
C PHE A 74 4.36 -1.13 -11.23
N VAL A 75 4.09 -1.99 -10.25
CA VAL A 75 4.34 -3.43 -10.35
C VAL A 75 2.99 -4.12 -10.51
N TYR A 76 2.80 -4.81 -11.62
CA TYR A 76 1.57 -5.56 -11.88
C TYR A 76 1.76 -7.04 -11.55
N GLY A 77 0.77 -7.58 -10.86
CA GLY A 77 0.69 -9.01 -10.56
C GLY A 77 -0.10 -9.79 -11.61
N ASN A 78 -0.11 -11.11 -11.45
CA ASN A 78 -0.95 -12.00 -12.25
C ASN A 78 -2.43 -11.58 -12.19
N ARG A 79 -3.09 -11.59 -13.35
CA ARG A 79 -4.55 -11.45 -13.38
C ARG A 79 -5.18 -12.66 -12.70
N VAL A 80 -5.77 -12.45 -11.53
CA VAL A 80 -6.45 -13.51 -10.76
C VAL A 80 -7.84 -13.71 -11.37
N ALA A 81 -8.03 -14.84 -12.06
CA ALA A 81 -9.23 -15.14 -12.87
C ALA A 81 -10.61 -14.93 -12.20
N PRO A 82 -10.83 -15.13 -10.88
CA PRO A 82 -12.11 -14.81 -10.25
C PRO A 82 -12.36 -13.32 -9.99
N LEU A 83 -11.40 -12.43 -10.25
CA LEU A 83 -11.54 -10.99 -10.05
C LEU A 83 -11.84 -10.30 -11.39
N ASP A 84 -13.09 -9.85 -11.58
CA ASP A 84 -13.46 -8.99 -12.70
C ASP A 84 -12.83 -7.60 -12.53
N GLY A 85 -12.26 -7.02 -13.58
CA GLY A 85 -11.69 -5.66 -13.56
C GLY A 85 -10.22 -5.53 -13.95
N ALA A 86 -9.62 -4.39 -13.58
CA ALA A 86 -8.22 -4.02 -13.85
C ALA A 86 -7.24 -4.90 -13.07
N ARG A 87 -5.96 -4.93 -13.50
CA ARG A 87 -4.91 -5.72 -12.85
C ARG A 87 -4.60 -5.15 -11.47
N SER A 88 -4.39 -6.03 -10.49
CA SER A 88 -3.81 -5.64 -9.20
C SER A 88 -2.45 -5.01 -9.42
N SER A 89 -2.16 -3.91 -8.72
CA SER A 89 -0.92 -3.17 -8.87
C SER A 89 -0.35 -2.77 -7.51
N ILE A 90 0.96 -2.60 -7.47
CA ILE A 90 1.66 -1.90 -6.39
C ILE A 90 2.29 -0.67 -7.02
N HIS A 91 1.83 0.51 -6.62
CA HIS A 91 2.40 1.79 -6.95
C HIS A 91 3.36 2.24 -5.85
N THR A 92 4.44 2.93 -6.20
CA THR A 92 5.34 3.57 -5.23
C THR A 92 5.72 4.99 -5.65
N GLU A 93 5.76 5.88 -4.65
CA GLU A 93 6.17 7.26 -4.78
C GLU A 93 7.17 7.61 -3.68
N SER A 94 8.10 8.53 -3.94
CA SER A 94 9.04 9.03 -2.95
C SER A 94 9.48 10.46 -3.26
N ASN A 95 9.48 11.31 -2.23
CA ASN A 95 9.90 12.72 -2.30
C ASN A 95 11.33 12.94 -1.73
N GLY A 96 12.13 11.88 -1.61
CA GLY A 96 13.49 11.92 -1.03
C GLY A 96 13.53 11.99 0.50
N MET A 97 12.44 12.37 1.16
CA MET A 97 12.30 12.27 2.63
C MET A 97 11.47 11.06 3.04
N ARG A 98 10.41 10.74 2.31
CA ARG A 98 9.43 9.70 2.60
C ARG A 98 9.22 8.80 1.39
N ALA A 99 8.54 7.69 1.63
CA ALA A 99 8.06 6.81 0.59
C ALA A 99 6.62 6.39 0.90
N SER A 100 5.82 6.27 -0.16
CA SER A 100 4.49 5.68 -0.10
C SER A 100 4.42 4.46 -1.02
N PHE A 101 3.55 3.53 -0.65
CA PHE A 101 3.17 2.39 -1.47
C PHE A 101 1.66 2.29 -1.48
N VAL A 102 1.07 2.05 -2.64
CA VAL A 102 -0.37 1.78 -2.77
C VAL A 102 -0.54 0.43 -3.42
N VAL A 103 -1.15 -0.51 -2.70
CA VAL A 103 -1.57 -1.79 -3.27
C VAL A 103 -3.02 -1.67 -3.69
N SER A 104 -3.28 -1.68 -5.00
CA SER A 104 -4.63 -1.65 -5.56
C SER A 104 -5.13 -3.07 -5.78
N LEU A 105 -6.20 -3.43 -5.06
CA LEU A 105 -6.82 -4.74 -5.10
C LEU A 105 -8.16 -4.66 -5.84
N PRO A 106 -8.34 -5.38 -6.97
CA PRO A 106 -9.60 -5.44 -7.71
C PRO A 106 -10.55 -6.39 -6.98
N VAL A 107 -11.14 -5.92 -5.89
CA VAL A 107 -12.08 -6.69 -5.05
C VAL A 107 -13.46 -6.07 -5.09
N PRO A 108 -14.53 -6.86 -5.03
CA PRO A 108 -15.89 -6.34 -5.13
C PRO A 108 -16.28 -5.58 -3.85
N LEU A 109 -17.12 -4.56 -3.98
CA LEU A 109 -17.59 -3.71 -2.87
C LEU A 109 -18.21 -4.49 -1.69
N ASN A 110 -18.77 -5.67 -1.98
CA ASN A 110 -19.41 -6.53 -1.01
C ASN A 110 -18.45 -7.55 -0.36
N LEU A 111 -17.14 -7.49 -0.66
CA LEU A 111 -16.15 -8.33 0.01
C LEU A 111 -16.27 -8.11 1.53
N PRO A 112 -16.49 -9.17 2.33
CA PRO A 112 -16.52 -9.03 3.77
C PRO A 112 -15.17 -8.49 4.26
N LEU A 113 -15.17 -7.28 4.84
CA LEU A 113 -13.94 -6.57 5.24
C LEU A 113 -13.03 -7.40 6.14
N ALA A 114 -13.59 -8.27 6.97
CA ALA A 114 -12.83 -9.20 7.83
C ALA A 114 -11.90 -10.14 7.05
N GLN A 115 -12.17 -10.41 5.76
CA GLN A 115 -11.27 -11.20 4.93
C GLN A 115 -9.95 -10.50 4.63
N LEU A 116 -9.88 -9.16 4.73
CA LEU A 116 -8.64 -8.40 4.53
C LEU A 116 -7.76 -8.35 5.78
N GLU A 117 -8.32 -8.64 6.96
CA GLU A 117 -7.63 -8.55 8.25
C GLU A 117 -6.28 -9.30 8.29
N PRO A 118 -6.18 -10.60 7.95
CA PRO A 118 -4.90 -11.31 7.99
C PRO A 118 -3.89 -10.76 6.97
N HIS A 119 -4.36 -10.22 5.84
CA HIS A 119 -3.49 -9.65 4.80
C HIS A 119 -2.93 -8.30 5.22
N LEU A 120 -3.75 -7.45 5.85
CA LEU A 120 -3.32 -6.17 6.41
C LEU A 120 -2.32 -6.36 7.56
N LEU A 121 -2.55 -7.36 8.41
CA LEU A 121 -1.63 -7.69 9.49
C LEU A 121 -0.29 -8.16 8.94
N HIS A 122 -0.29 -9.10 7.99
CA HIS A 122 0.93 -9.59 7.36
C HIS A 122 1.68 -8.46 6.62
N ALA A 123 0.95 -7.56 5.94
CA ALA A 123 1.57 -6.38 5.33
C ALA A 123 2.22 -5.48 6.39
N ALA A 124 1.54 -5.20 7.51
CA ALA A 124 2.12 -4.39 8.59
C ALA A 124 3.37 -5.05 9.21
N GLU A 125 3.36 -6.37 9.42
CA GLU A 125 4.52 -7.13 9.90
C GLU A 125 5.67 -7.15 8.89
N ALA A 126 5.37 -7.14 7.60
CA ALA A 126 6.38 -7.00 6.57
C ALA A 126 7.02 -5.61 6.58
N ILE A 127 6.20 -4.55 6.69
CA ILE A 127 6.67 -3.17 6.71
C ILE A 127 7.45 -2.85 7.98
N SER A 128 7.08 -3.41 9.13
CA SER A 128 7.81 -3.17 10.40
C SER A 128 9.26 -3.66 10.36
N ARG A 129 9.61 -4.58 9.45
CA ARG A 129 11.00 -4.99 9.20
C ARG A 129 11.80 -3.96 8.40
N ALA A 130 11.12 -3.08 7.65
CA ALA A 130 11.72 -2.06 6.80
C ALA A 130 11.69 -0.65 7.41
N ALA A 131 10.73 -0.36 8.29
CA ALA A 131 10.57 0.95 8.94
C ALA A 131 9.97 0.83 10.34
N ASP A 132 10.54 1.55 11.30
CA ASP A 132 10.04 1.61 12.69
C ASP A 132 8.72 2.40 12.80
N THR A 133 8.55 3.40 11.94
CA THR A 133 7.38 4.30 11.92
C THR A 133 6.73 4.28 10.55
N PHE A 134 5.48 3.83 10.50
CA PHE A 134 4.67 3.76 9.29
C PHE A 134 3.18 3.80 9.63
N ALA A 135 2.35 4.13 8.64
CA ALA A 135 0.90 3.98 8.72
C ALA A 135 0.40 3.23 7.50
N ILE A 136 -0.52 2.30 7.70
CA ILE A 136 -1.29 1.64 6.66
C ILE A 136 -2.73 2.08 6.81
N ALA A 137 -3.34 2.53 5.73
CA ALA A 137 -4.77 2.77 5.64
C ALA A 137 -5.33 1.99 4.46
N ALA A 138 -6.47 1.33 4.64
CA ALA A 138 -7.14 0.65 3.54
C ALA A 138 -8.59 1.12 3.39
N GLY A 139 -8.99 1.38 2.15
CA GLY A 139 -10.29 1.90 1.80
C GLY A 139 -10.56 1.83 0.30
N TRP A 140 -11.83 2.05 -0.07
CA TRP A 140 -12.23 2.09 -1.47
C TRP A 140 -11.65 3.33 -2.16
N GLU A 141 -10.87 3.15 -3.23
CA GLU A 141 -10.18 4.23 -3.96
C GLU A 141 -9.41 5.19 -3.04
N LEU A 142 -8.86 4.67 -1.94
CA LEU A 142 -8.11 5.46 -0.98
C LEU A 142 -6.73 5.77 -1.56
N GLU A 143 -6.42 7.05 -1.69
CA GLU A 143 -5.09 7.54 -2.03
C GLU A 143 -4.60 8.45 -0.91
N LEU A 144 -3.31 8.33 -0.58
CA LEU A 144 -2.65 9.14 0.43
C LEU A 144 -1.45 9.82 -0.20
N ASP A 145 -1.31 11.11 0.07
CA ASP A 145 -0.17 11.90 -0.36
C ASP A 145 1.10 11.45 0.38
N VAL A 146 2.21 11.30 -0.34
CA VAL A 146 3.54 10.94 0.20
C VAL A 146 4.06 11.98 1.20
N ASP A 147 3.56 13.22 1.14
CA ASP A 147 3.90 14.29 2.07
C ASP A 147 3.25 14.14 3.46
N LEU A 148 2.23 13.29 3.60
CA LEU A 148 1.58 13.03 4.88
C LEU A 148 2.52 12.31 5.85
N GLN A 149 2.48 12.71 7.12
CA GLN A 149 3.19 11.97 8.16
C GLN A 149 2.31 10.80 8.65
N PRO A 150 2.90 9.67 9.04
CA PRO A 150 2.14 8.53 9.59
C PRO A 150 1.17 8.94 10.72
N GLN A 151 1.58 9.85 11.59
CA GLN A 151 0.75 10.41 12.67
C GLN A 151 -0.46 11.20 12.15
N ASP A 152 -0.33 11.91 11.05
CA ASP A 152 -1.41 12.72 10.47
C ASP A 152 -2.45 11.81 9.82
N ILE A 153 -2.02 10.68 9.25
CA ILE A 153 -2.93 9.65 8.75
C ILE A 153 -3.75 9.09 9.90
N VAL A 154 -3.12 8.72 11.02
CA VAL A 154 -3.82 8.11 12.17
C VAL A 154 -4.68 9.11 12.94
N ARG A 155 -4.25 10.37 13.06
CA ARG A 155 -4.98 11.42 13.79
C ARG A 155 -5.95 12.20 12.90
N GLY A 156 -5.88 12.00 11.59
CA GLY A 156 -6.69 12.70 10.61
C GLY A 156 -8.18 12.49 10.87
N SER A 157 -8.97 13.52 10.58
CA SER A 157 -10.41 13.37 10.54
C SER A 157 -10.77 12.58 9.28
N PHE A 158 -10.99 11.27 9.40
CA PHE A 158 -11.48 10.41 8.32
C PHE A 158 -12.91 10.75 7.85
N THR A 159 -13.40 11.95 8.20
CA THR A 159 -14.53 12.62 7.56
C THR A 159 -14.21 12.99 6.12
N ASP A 160 -12.95 13.30 5.80
CA ASP A 160 -12.51 13.63 4.43
C ASP A 160 -12.25 12.35 3.62
N PHE A 161 -12.05 11.22 4.31
CA PHE A 161 -11.89 9.88 3.72
C PHE A 161 -12.95 8.92 4.28
N PRO A 162 -14.25 9.10 3.96
CA PRO A 162 -15.33 8.20 4.40
C PRO A 162 -15.15 6.76 3.90
N LEU A 163 -14.26 6.57 2.93
CA LEU A 163 -13.92 5.29 2.31
C LEU A 163 -12.85 4.51 3.07
N CYS A 164 -12.10 5.13 3.99
CA CYS A 164 -11.16 4.42 4.86
C CYS A 164 -11.91 3.48 5.80
N ARG A 165 -11.52 2.20 5.80
CA ARG A 165 -12.13 1.10 6.58
C ARG A 165 -11.17 0.47 7.57
N TRP A 166 -9.86 0.59 7.34
CA TRP A 166 -8.83 -0.04 8.16
C TRP A 166 -7.66 0.89 8.41
N LEU A 167 -7.05 0.76 9.58
CA LEU A 167 -5.79 1.40 9.93
C LEU A 167 -4.87 0.37 10.58
N ALA A 168 -3.59 0.38 10.21
CA ALA A 168 -2.57 -0.42 10.88
C ALA A 168 -1.27 0.37 11.04
N GLY A 169 -0.45 -0.03 12.01
CA GLY A 169 0.87 0.54 12.24
C GLY A 169 1.42 0.20 13.62
N PRO A 170 2.58 0.76 13.99
CA PRO A 170 3.16 0.57 15.31
C PRO A 170 2.22 1.04 16.41
N THR A 171 2.05 0.25 17.47
CA THR A 171 1.16 0.53 18.61
C THR A 171 1.38 1.91 19.25
N PRO A 172 2.63 2.41 19.40
CA PRO A 172 2.85 3.77 19.91
C PRO A 172 2.15 4.88 19.10
N LEU A 173 1.97 4.66 17.79
CA LEU A 173 1.28 5.60 16.89
C LEU A 173 -0.20 5.76 17.25
N PHE A 174 -0.83 4.75 17.85
CA PHE A 174 -2.25 4.71 18.23
C PHE A 174 -2.51 4.99 19.71
N SER A 175 -1.57 5.67 20.39
CA SER A 175 -1.70 6.04 21.80
C SER A 175 -2.96 6.87 22.12
N GLY A 176 -3.44 7.66 21.17
CA GLY A 176 -4.79 8.23 21.17
C GLY A 176 -5.62 7.56 20.08
N ALA A 177 -6.43 6.56 20.45
CA ALA A 177 -7.18 5.76 19.47
C ALA A 177 -8.03 6.67 18.55
N PRO A 178 -7.96 6.50 17.21
CA PRO A 178 -8.73 7.31 16.28
C PRO A 178 -10.23 7.11 16.50
N ILE A 179 -10.97 8.22 16.49
CA ILE A 179 -12.42 8.23 16.66
C ILE A 179 -13.07 7.45 15.51
N GLY A 180 -14.04 6.58 15.83
CA GLY A 180 -14.76 5.79 14.82
C GLY A 180 -14.02 4.53 14.36
N PHE A 181 -12.98 4.11 15.08
CA PHE A 181 -12.29 2.85 14.84
C PHE A 181 -12.23 2.00 16.12
N ALA A 182 -12.34 0.69 15.94
CA ALA A 182 -12.20 -0.30 17.00
C ALA A 182 -11.01 -1.22 16.72
N GLY A 183 -10.28 -1.59 17.77
CA GLY A 183 -9.19 -2.55 17.66
C GLY A 183 -9.70 -3.96 17.37
N VAL A 184 -9.07 -4.62 16.40
CA VAL A 184 -9.42 -5.99 15.99
C VAL A 184 -8.26 -6.97 16.10
N GLY A 185 -7.01 -6.49 16.12
CA GLY A 185 -5.83 -7.34 16.25
C GLY A 185 -4.60 -6.60 16.77
N ARG A 186 -3.72 -7.34 17.45
CA ARG A 186 -2.37 -6.90 17.84
C ARG A 186 -1.39 -8.05 17.63
N SER A 187 -0.27 -7.76 16.99
CA SER A 187 0.84 -8.70 16.76
C SER A 187 2.15 -7.95 16.95
N ASP A 188 3.05 -8.43 17.80
CA ASP A 188 4.42 -7.92 17.96
C ASP A 188 4.56 -6.38 17.95
N GLY A 189 3.71 -5.69 18.71
CA GLY A 189 3.76 -4.23 18.80
C GLY A 189 3.08 -3.48 17.64
N ILE A 190 2.39 -4.16 16.74
CA ILE A 190 1.49 -3.58 15.71
C ILE A 190 0.06 -3.54 16.25
N THR A 191 -0.66 -2.47 15.93
CA THR A 191 -2.10 -2.34 16.18
C THR A 191 -2.84 -2.29 14.84
N LEU A 192 -3.91 -3.07 14.73
CA LEU A 192 -4.84 -3.07 13.60
C LEU A 192 -6.24 -2.64 14.08
N LEU A 193 -6.81 -1.64 13.42
CA LEU A 193 -8.10 -1.05 13.74
C LEU A 193 -9.04 -1.13 12.52
N ARG A 194 -10.33 -1.37 12.78
CA ARG A 194 -11.40 -1.36 11.77
C ARG A 194 -12.41 -0.27 12.10
N ARG A 195 -12.91 0.42 11.06
CA ARG A 195 -13.99 1.40 11.20
C ARG A 195 -15.27 0.76 11.73
N ILE A 196 -15.93 1.43 12.67
CA ILE A 196 -17.24 1.05 13.24
C ILE A 196 -18.41 1.71 12.53
#